data_AF-A0A961SKK1-F1
#
_entry.id   AF-A0A961SKK1-F1
#
_cell.length_a   1.000
_cell.length_b   1.000
_cell.length_c   1.000
_cell.angle_alpha   90.00
_cell.angle_beta   90.00
_cell.angle_gamma   90.00
#
_symmetry.space_group_name_H-M   'P 1'
#
loop_
_entity.id
_entity.type
_entity.pdbx_description
1 polymer ?
#
loop_
_entity_poly.entity_id
_entity_poly.type
_entity_poly.pdbx_seq_one_letter_code
_entity_poly.pdbx_strand_id
1 'polypeptide(L)'
;MRIRYWLIVVYAFLAGLALLAVPLSVMGWIAPDPLSVVPAMLLGLPWSYVLTGLAKSQSPALNLFPVMVSLAINGCLIWLVGHVLRRR
;
A
#
# COMPACT_ATOMS: atom_id res chain seq x y z
N MET A 1 19.91 -14.77 6.00
CA MET A 1 18.75 -14.32 6.82
C MET A 1 18.49 -12.81 6.78
N ARG A 2 19.50 -11.94 6.70
CA ARG A 2 19.37 -10.48 6.82
C ARG A 2 18.57 -9.80 5.67
N ILE A 3 18.78 -10.21 4.43
CA ILE A 3 18.19 -9.55 3.23
C ILE A 3 16.65 -9.63 3.14
N ARG A 4 16.00 -10.67 3.69
CA ARG A 4 14.54 -10.86 3.56
C ARG A 4 13.72 -9.96 4.47
N TYR A 5 14.16 -9.78 5.72
CA TYR A 5 13.52 -8.83 6.63
C TYR A 5 13.64 -7.40 6.10
N TRP A 6 14.76 -7.10 5.43
CA TRP A 6 14.95 -5.83 4.74
C TRP A 6 13.89 -5.58 3.66
N LEU A 7 13.50 -6.57 2.86
CA LEU A 7 12.45 -6.38 1.84
C LEU A 7 11.09 -6.03 2.46
N ILE A 8 10.69 -6.72 3.53
CA ILE A 8 9.43 -6.43 4.23
C ILE A 8 9.48 -5.05 4.88
N VAL A 9 10.60 -4.71 5.52
CA VAL A 9 10.79 -3.40 6.16
C VAL A 9 10.76 -2.28 5.13
N VAL A 10 11.49 -2.41 4.02
CA VAL A 10 11.49 -1.44 2.92
C VAL A 10 10.09 -1.30 2.33
N TYR A 11 9.42 -2.41 2.06
CA TYR A 11 8.06 -2.39 1.53
C TYR A 11 7.09 -1.69 2.50
N ALA A 12 7.10 -2.05 3.78
CA ALA A 12 6.24 -1.45 4.79
C ALA A 12 6.53 0.05 4.97
N PHE A 13 7.80 0.44 4.92
CA PHE A 13 8.21 1.84 4.98
C PHE A 13 7.69 2.64 3.78
N LEU A 14 7.91 2.14 2.56
CA LEU A 14 7.43 2.79 1.34
C LEU A 14 5.90 2.86 1.29
N ALA A 15 5.21 1.78 1.68
CA ALA A 15 3.76 1.74 1.78
C ALA A 15 3.22 2.75 2.80
N GLY A 16 3.89 2.86 3.96
CA GLY A 16 3.55 3.85 5.00
C GLY A 16 3.70 5.27 4.49
N LEU A 17 4.82 5.60 3.85
CA LEU A 17 5.05 6.94 3.26
C LEU A 17 4.01 7.26 2.17
N ALA A 18 3.72 6.30 1.29
CA ALA A 18 2.75 6.47 0.22
C ALA A 18 1.33 6.72 0.77
N LEU A 19 0.93 6.01 1.83
CA LEU A 19 -0.36 6.26 2.48
C LEU A 19 -0.40 7.58 3.23
N LEU A 20 0.70 7.98 3.88
CA LEU A 20 0.80 9.24 4.62
C LEU A 20 0.74 10.46 3.70
N ALA A 21 1.20 10.34 2.45
CA ALA A 21 1.14 11.42 1.47
C ALA A 21 -0.29 11.93 1.24
N VAL A 22 -1.31 11.07 1.33
CA VAL A 22 -2.71 11.44 1.10
C VAL A 22 -3.25 12.41 2.16
N PRO A 23 -3.27 12.09 3.47
CA PRO A 23 -3.71 13.03 4.49
C PRO A 23 -2.83 14.27 4.56
N LEU A 24 -1.52 14.16 4.33
CA LEU A 24 -0.61 15.33 4.28
C LEU A 24 -0.98 16.30 3.15
N SER A 25 -1.34 15.76 1.97
CA SER A 25 -1.82 16.55 0.84
C SER A 25 -3.15 17.22 1.14
N VAL A 26 -4.08 16.52 1.81
CA VAL A 26 -5.41 17.06 2.16
C VAL A 26 -5.31 18.15 3.24
N MET A 27 -4.40 18.00 4.20
CA MET A 27 -4.13 18.99 5.24
C MET A 27 -3.32 20.20 4.74
N GLY A 28 -2.84 20.17 3.49
CA GLY A 28 -2.01 21.23 2.91
C GLY A 28 -0.60 21.32 3.51
N TRP A 29 -0.11 20.25 4.15
CA TRP A 29 1.27 20.19 4.65
C TRP A 29 2.29 19.96 3.53
N ILE A 30 1.83 19.37 2.43
CA ILE A 30 2.52 19.29 1.14
C ILE A 30 1.65 19.91 0.05
N ALA A 31 2.21 20.10 -1.15
CA ALA A 31 1.45 20.58 -2.29
C ALA A 31 0.19 19.73 -2.51
N PRO A 32 -1.02 20.33 -2.55
CA PRO A 32 -2.25 19.59 -2.78
C PRO A 32 -2.19 18.89 -4.13
N ASP A 33 -2.18 17.57 -4.12
CA ASP A 33 -2.11 16.73 -5.31
C ASP A 33 -3.23 15.67 -5.29
N PRO A 34 -4.20 15.74 -6.22
CA PRO A 34 -5.25 14.73 -6.34
C PRO A 34 -4.71 13.34 -6.69
N LEU A 35 -3.47 13.23 -7.17
CA LEU A 35 -2.81 11.97 -7.52
C LEU A 35 -1.89 11.45 -6.40
N SER A 36 -1.92 12.05 -5.21
CA SER A 36 -1.13 11.62 -4.04
C SER A 36 -1.38 10.16 -3.63
N VAL A 37 -2.52 9.57 -4.01
CA VAL A 37 -2.86 8.15 -3.74
C VAL A 37 -2.22 7.17 -4.73
N VAL A 38 -1.80 7.63 -5.92
CA VAL A 38 -1.30 6.78 -7.00
C VAL A 38 -0.11 5.92 -6.58
N PRO A 39 0.91 6.42 -5.85
CA PRO A 39 2.02 5.58 -5.39
C PRO A 39 1.56 4.41 -4.50
N ALA A 40 0.59 4.64 -3.60
CA ALA A 40 0.03 3.59 -2.75
C ALA A 40 -0.77 2.58 -3.59
N MET A 41 -1.49 3.03 -4.62
CA MET A 41 -2.18 2.13 -5.54
C MET A 41 -1.20 1.25 -6.31
N LEU A 42 -0.10 1.81 -6.83
CA LEU A 42 0.91 1.05 -7.58
C LEU A 42 1.57 -0.03 -6.69
N LEU A 43 1.92 0.32 -5.45
CA LEU A 43 2.47 -0.64 -4.49
C LEU A 43 1.48 -1.73 -4.08
N GLY A 44 0.18 -1.43 -4.12
CA GLY A 44 -0.90 -2.38 -3.83
C GLY A 44 -1.34 -3.23 -5.02
N LEU A 45 -0.76 -3.07 -6.21
CA LEU A 45 -1.14 -3.88 -7.37
C LEU A 45 -0.82 -5.37 -7.15
N PRO A 46 -1.59 -6.29 -7.76
CA PRO A 46 -2.77 -6.04 -8.60
C PRO A 46 -4.06 -5.78 -7.79
N TRP A 47 -4.03 -6.03 -6.47
CA TRP A 47 -5.20 -6.02 -5.61
C TRP A 47 -5.85 -4.65 -5.50
N SER A 48 -5.04 -3.59 -5.55
CA SER A 48 -5.54 -2.21 -5.51
C SER A 48 -6.53 -1.96 -6.65
N TYR A 49 -6.25 -2.43 -7.85
CA TYR A 49 -7.14 -2.30 -9.00
C TYR A 49 -8.45 -3.06 -8.81
N VAL A 50 -8.37 -4.32 -8.36
CA VAL A 50 -9.54 -5.18 -8.14
C VAL A 50 -10.41 -4.61 -7.02
N LEU A 51 -9.83 -4.30 -5.87
CA LEU A 51 -10.55 -3.90 -4.67
C LEU A 51 -11.14 -2.48 -4.80
N THR A 52 -10.42 -1.55 -5.45
CA THR A 52 -10.99 -0.22 -5.73
C THR A 52 -12.08 -0.28 -6.80
N GLY A 53 -11.96 -1.15 -7.81
CA GLY A 53 -13.03 -1.35 -8.80
C GLY A 53 -14.34 -1.89 -8.21
N LEU A 54 -14.23 -2.69 -7.13
CA LEU A 54 -15.38 -3.20 -6.38
C LEU A 54 -15.94 -2.15 -5.39
N ALA A 55 -15.08 -1.32 -4.83
CA ALA A 55 -15.44 -0.25 -3.90
C ALA A 55 -15.96 0.98 -4.66
N LYS A 56 -17.25 1.01 -4.99
CA LYS A 56 -17.90 2.19 -5.58
C LYS A 56 -18.42 3.15 -4.51
N SER A 57 -17.52 3.79 -3.76
CA SER A 57 -17.91 4.78 -2.74
C SER A 57 -17.68 6.21 -3.21
N GLN A 58 -18.56 7.13 -2.81
CA GLN A 58 -18.36 8.57 -2.97
C GLN A 58 -17.45 9.15 -1.87
N SER A 59 -17.19 8.40 -0.79
CA SER A 59 -16.35 8.86 0.31
C SER A 59 -14.86 8.62 0.01
N PRO A 60 -14.01 9.67 0.03
CA PRO A 60 -12.57 9.53 -0.18
C PRO A 60 -11.91 8.58 0.84
N ALA A 61 -12.34 8.62 2.10
CA ALA A 61 -11.82 7.76 3.15
C ALA A 61 -12.17 6.28 2.90
N LEU A 62 -13.39 6.01 2.46
CA LEU A 62 -13.79 4.63 2.11
C LEU A 62 -13.08 4.13 0.84
N ASN A 63 -12.67 5.02 -0.06
CA ASN A 63 -11.88 4.68 -1.24
C ASN A 63 -10.39 4.41 -0.93
N LEU A 64 -9.87 4.89 0.20
CA LEU A 64 -8.52 4.55 0.67
C LEU A 64 -8.44 3.17 1.32
N PHE A 65 -9.51 2.72 1.96
CA PHE A 65 -9.58 1.40 2.60
C PHE A 65 -9.18 0.24 1.68
N PRO A 66 -9.72 0.07 0.45
CA PRO A 66 -9.29 -1.00 -0.45
C PRO A 66 -7.81 -0.90 -0.83
N VAL A 67 -7.24 0.30 -0.92
CA VAL A 67 -5.78 0.48 -1.16
C VAL A 67 -4.97 -0.01 0.04
N MET A 68 -5.39 0.31 1.27
CA MET A 68 -4.75 -0.19 2.49
C MET A 68 -4.80 -1.73 2.58
N VAL A 69 -5.95 -2.32 2.27
CA VAL A 69 -6.12 -3.78 2.23
C VAL A 69 -5.20 -4.40 1.19
N SER A 70 -5.08 -3.80 0.01
CA SER A 70 -4.21 -4.25 -1.06
C SER A 70 -2.73 -4.28 -0.65
N LEU A 71 -2.29 -3.22 0.03
CA LEU A 71 -0.93 -3.13 0.56
C LEU A 71 -0.66 -4.20 1.62
N ALA A 72 -1.65 -4.49 2.47
CA ALA A 72 -1.56 -5.54 3.49
C ALA A 72 -1.48 -6.94 2.85
N ILE A 73 -2.26 -7.21 1.80
CA ILE A 73 -2.19 -8.47 1.05
C ILE A 73 -0.78 -8.65 0.49
N ASN A 74 -0.23 -7.64 -0.19
CA ASN A 74 1.13 -7.69 -0.75
C ASN A 74 2.19 -7.89 0.33
N GLY A 75 2.09 -7.18 1.46
CA GLY A 75 3.00 -7.38 2.59
C GLY A 75 2.96 -8.81 3.13
N CYS A 76 1.76 -9.39 3.24
CA CYS A 76 1.55 -10.78 3.66
C CYS A 76 2.16 -11.77 2.66
N LEU A 77 1.97 -11.55 1.35
CA LEU A 77 2.55 -12.39 0.30
C LEU A 77 4.08 -12.36 0.30
N ILE A 78 4.70 -11.17 0.44
CA ILE A 78 6.16 -11.04 0.55
C ILE A 78 6.67 -11.83 1.76
N TRP A 79 5.98 -11.71 2.90
CA TRP A 79 6.32 -12.47 4.10
C TRP A 79 6.18 -13.98 3.88
N LEU A 80 5.08 -14.43 3.28
CA LEU A 80 4.79 -15.84 3.05
C LEU A 80 5.80 -16.49 2.09
N VAL A 81 6.13 -15.82 0.98
CA VAL A 81 7.17 -16.27 0.05
C VAL A 81 8.53 -16.34 0.77
N GLY A 82 8.85 -15.32 1.56
CA GLY A 82 10.07 -15.29 2.37
C GLY A 82 10.15 -16.44 3.39
N HIS A 83 9.02 -16.86 3.94
CA HIS A 83 8.89 -17.99 4.86
C HIS A 83 9.01 -19.34 4.15
N VAL A 84 8.32 -19.54 3.03
CA VAL A 84 8.37 -20.78 2.24
C VAL A 84 9.77 -21.05 1.72
N LEU A 85 10.44 -20.03 1.16
CA LEU A 85 11.83 -20.13 0.69
C LEU A 85 12.84 -20.31 1.83
N ARG A 86 12.44 -20.33 3.10
CA ARG A 86 13.31 -20.67 4.25
C ARG A 86 13.26 -22.15 4.57
N ARG A 87 12.15 -22.81 4.25
CA ARG A 87 11.91 -24.23 4.55
C ARG A 87 12.47 -25.17 3.47
N ARG A 88 12.87 -24.63 2.32
CA ARG A 88 13.63 -25.32 1.28
C ARG A 88 15.10 -24.95 1.41
#